data_AF-A0A5B9VYU2-F1
#
_entry.id   AF-A0A5B9VYU2-F1
#
_cell.length_a   1.000
_cell.length_b   1.000
_cell.length_c   1.000
_cell.angle_alpha   90.00
_cell.angle_beta   90.00
_cell.angle_gamma   90.00
#
_symmetry.space_group_name_H-M   'P 1'
#
loop_
_entity.id
_entity.type
_entity.pdbx_description
1 polymer ?
#
loop_
_entity_poly.entity_id
_entity_poly.type
_entity_poly.pdbx_seq_one_letter_code
_entity_poly.pdbx_strand_id
1 'polypeptide(L)'
;MIYLSDNDIVEKLAICDLLDDALRAFDATRADVLVVPTLKNRIGIGMARPKVIRRLGAEVADRLMEFLGTVREVNDYSYQDHDLLESLDDSVEIDAGEIVLLSATAKLGDYLLLTGDKRCLKAVASCPECEHIAKRIRGRVVCFEQIILRIIDVDGYDAVKAKVIPVLHACDTALRAAFGSGMHATQSNTCDCLQSYIAEIRAFPIDLLMDGH
;
A
#
# COMPACT_ATOMS: atom_id res chain seq x y z
N MET A 1 -15.98 2.52 -5.75
CA MET A 1 -15.02 1.95 -4.79
C MET A 1 -13.97 2.99 -4.43
N ILE A 2 -13.68 3.17 -3.13
CA ILE A 2 -12.65 4.10 -2.63
C ILE A 2 -11.38 3.34 -2.26
N TYR A 3 -10.21 3.90 -2.56
CA TYR A 3 -8.91 3.29 -2.27
C TYR A 3 -8.22 4.03 -1.14
N LEU A 4 -8.12 3.42 0.05
CA LEU A 4 -7.33 3.95 1.14
C LEU A 4 -5.91 3.46 0.97
N SER A 5 -4.98 4.36 0.66
CA SER A 5 -3.58 3.96 0.47
C SER A 5 -2.72 4.38 1.65
N ASP A 6 -2.03 3.40 2.21
CA ASP A 6 -0.89 3.65 3.07
C ASP A 6 0.21 4.39 2.29
N ASN A 7 0.87 5.25 3.04
CA ASN A 7 1.95 6.11 2.67
C ASN A 7 3.15 5.33 2.12
N ASP A 8 3.43 4.12 2.63
CA ASP A 8 4.52 3.27 2.13
C ASP A 8 4.18 2.70 0.75
N ILE A 9 2.92 2.30 0.52
CA ILE A 9 2.45 1.86 -0.81
C ILE A 9 2.59 2.98 -1.85
N VAL A 10 2.16 4.21 -1.52
CA VAL A 10 2.28 5.35 -2.44
C VAL A 10 3.75 5.61 -2.78
N GLU A 11 4.66 5.60 -1.80
CA GLU A 11 6.09 5.79 -2.05
C GLU A 11 6.67 4.65 -2.90
N LYS A 12 6.35 3.38 -2.61
CA LYS A 12 6.84 2.21 -3.36
C LYS A 12 6.40 2.24 -4.82
N LEU A 13 5.12 2.53 -5.07
CA LEU A 13 4.59 2.66 -6.43
C LEU A 13 5.23 3.85 -7.15
N ALA A 14 5.46 4.97 -6.47
CA ALA A 14 6.12 6.12 -7.06
C ALA A 14 7.56 5.83 -7.44
N ILE A 15 8.32 5.09 -6.62
CA ILE A 15 9.70 4.69 -6.93
C ILE A 15 9.74 3.90 -8.24
N CYS A 16 8.77 3.01 -8.44
CA CYS A 16 8.68 2.14 -9.62
C CYS A 16 8.00 2.80 -10.83
N ASP A 17 7.54 4.05 -10.74
CA ASP A 17 6.68 4.66 -11.77
C ASP A 17 5.40 3.84 -12.07
N LEU A 18 4.79 3.27 -11.02
CA LEU A 18 3.63 2.37 -11.10
C LEU A 18 2.35 2.94 -10.47
N LEU A 19 2.33 4.23 -10.10
CA LEU A 19 1.14 4.84 -9.45
C LEU A 19 -0.10 4.76 -10.33
N ASP A 20 -0.02 5.26 -11.56
CA ASP A 20 -1.18 5.26 -12.46
C ASP A 20 -1.47 3.85 -13.04
N ASP A 21 -0.47 2.98 -13.10
CA ASP A 21 -0.63 1.57 -13.46
C ASP A 21 -1.43 0.81 -12.40
N ALA A 22 -1.12 1.04 -11.12
CA ALA A 22 -1.91 0.50 -10.03
C ALA A 22 -3.36 0.98 -10.12
N LEU A 23 -3.60 2.27 -10.34
CA LEU A 23 -4.98 2.77 -10.46
C LEU A 23 -5.73 2.10 -11.62
N ARG A 24 -5.11 1.98 -12.78
CA ARG A 24 -5.68 1.29 -13.94
C ARG A 24 -5.98 -0.19 -13.65
N ALA A 25 -5.07 -0.88 -12.97
CA ALA A 25 -5.22 -2.29 -12.61
C ALA A 25 -6.38 -2.56 -11.64
N PHE A 26 -6.91 -1.51 -11.02
CA PHE A 26 -8.06 -1.55 -10.13
C PHE A 26 -9.26 -0.73 -10.65
N ASP A 27 -9.28 -0.38 -11.95
CA ASP A 27 -10.34 0.44 -12.57
C ASP A 27 -10.63 1.74 -11.78
N ALA A 28 -9.57 2.34 -11.22
CA ALA A 28 -9.62 3.49 -10.34
C ALA A 28 -9.01 4.73 -11.01
N THR A 29 -9.39 5.88 -10.50
CA THR A 29 -8.77 7.17 -10.83
C THR A 29 -8.17 7.81 -9.58
N ARG A 30 -7.33 8.84 -9.75
CA ARG A 30 -6.77 9.58 -8.61
C ARG A 30 -7.86 10.19 -7.71
N ALA A 31 -9.06 10.47 -8.23
CA ALA A 31 -10.19 10.99 -7.46
C ALA A 31 -10.79 9.96 -6.48
N ASP A 32 -10.56 8.67 -6.72
CA ASP A 32 -11.04 7.56 -5.89
C ASP A 32 -10.08 7.23 -4.73
N VAL A 33 -8.90 7.86 -4.70
CA VAL A 33 -7.85 7.60 -3.72
C VAL A 33 -7.93 8.54 -2.53
N LEU A 34 -7.89 7.97 -1.33
CA LEU A 34 -7.68 8.65 -0.06
C LEU A 34 -6.31 8.26 0.51
N VAL A 35 -5.49 9.26 0.83
CA VAL A 35 -4.22 9.08 1.55
C VAL A 35 -4.29 9.66 2.96
N VAL A 36 -3.38 9.22 3.84
CA VAL A 36 -3.25 9.81 5.18
C VAL A 36 -2.77 11.27 5.05
N PRO A 37 -3.39 12.25 5.75
CA PRO A 37 -3.00 13.68 5.66
C PRO A 37 -1.51 13.94 5.93
N THR A 38 -0.89 13.13 6.78
CA THR A 38 0.53 13.25 7.14
C THR A 38 1.46 13.01 5.95
N LEU A 39 1.03 12.32 4.90
CA LEU A 39 1.85 12.05 3.71
C LEU A 39 2.26 13.33 2.99
N LYS A 40 1.32 14.24 2.76
CA LYS A 40 1.63 15.52 2.11
C LYS A 40 2.61 16.33 2.94
N ASN A 41 2.44 16.31 4.25
CA ASN A 41 3.39 16.95 5.15
C ASN A 41 4.78 16.31 5.10
N ARG A 42 4.87 14.98 4.94
CA ARG A 42 6.12 14.22 4.81
C ARG A 42 6.84 14.52 3.49
N ILE A 43 6.10 14.56 2.39
CA ILE A 43 6.66 14.79 1.04
C ILE A 43 6.96 16.27 0.80
N GLY A 44 6.00 17.16 1.08
CA GLY A 44 6.05 18.58 0.81
C GLY A 44 4.68 19.12 0.37
N ILE A 45 4.45 20.43 0.59
CA ILE A 45 3.26 21.14 0.12
C ILE A 45 3.72 22.21 -0.86
N GLY A 46 3.21 22.17 -2.09
CA GLY A 46 3.62 23.04 -3.20
C GLY A 46 4.98 22.65 -3.82
N MET A 47 5.96 22.26 -3.01
CA MET A 47 7.25 21.74 -3.48
C MET A 47 7.76 20.61 -2.57
N ALA A 48 8.44 19.63 -3.16
CA ALA A 48 9.05 18.54 -2.42
C ALA A 48 10.11 19.05 -1.44
N ARG A 49 10.16 18.46 -0.24
CA ARG A 49 11.16 18.80 0.78
C ARG A 49 12.56 18.38 0.31
N PRO A 50 13.62 19.14 0.62
CA PRO A 50 15.00 18.78 0.26
C PRO A 50 15.42 17.38 0.75
N LYS A 51 14.97 16.97 1.94
CA LYS A 51 15.24 15.63 2.49
C LYS A 51 14.62 14.52 1.64
N VAL A 52 13.45 14.76 1.05
CA VAL A 52 12.75 13.80 0.18
C VAL A 52 13.48 13.67 -1.14
N ILE A 53 13.84 14.79 -1.77
CA ILE A 53 14.63 14.82 -3.01
C ILE A 53 15.97 14.09 -2.81
N ARG A 54 16.66 14.33 -1.68
CA ARG A 54 17.92 13.62 -1.37
C ARG A 54 17.73 12.11 -1.18
N ARG A 55 16.59 11.67 -0.63
CA ARG A 55 16.32 10.26 -0.34
C ARG A 55 15.83 9.49 -1.56
N LEU A 56 14.93 10.08 -2.34
CA LEU A 56 14.20 9.40 -3.42
C LEU A 56 14.63 9.85 -4.83
N GLY A 57 15.36 10.96 -4.94
CA GLY A 57 15.64 11.61 -6.23
C GLY A 57 14.56 12.63 -6.60
N ALA A 58 14.91 13.58 -7.47
CA ALA A 58 14.02 14.64 -7.91
C ALA A 58 12.81 14.09 -8.69
N GLU A 59 13.03 13.14 -9.60
CA GLU A 59 11.98 12.57 -10.44
C GLU A 59 10.88 11.88 -9.62
N VAL A 60 11.26 11.04 -8.66
CA VAL A 60 10.30 10.36 -7.77
C VAL A 60 9.59 11.37 -6.87
N ALA A 61 10.30 12.39 -6.39
CA ALA A 61 9.71 13.44 -5.57
C ALA A 61 8.68 14.27 -6.36
N ASP A 62 8.96 14.60 -7.62
CA ASP A 62 8.04 15.33 -8.50
C ASP A 62 6.80 14.49 -8.82
N ARG A 63 6.98 13.20 -9.13
CA ARG A 63 5.88 12.25 -9.31
C ARG A 63 4.98 12.15 -8.08
N LEU A 64 5.57 12.07 -6.88
CA LEU A 64 4.82 12.08 -5.61
C LEU A 64 4.06 13.39 -5.42
N MET A 65 4.68 14.54 -5.68
CA MET A 65 4.04 15.84 -5.55
C MET A 65 2.85 15.98 -6.50
N GLU A 66 2.99 15.54 -7.75
CA GLU A 66 1.92 15.56 -8.73
C GLU A 66 0.75 14.66 -8.31
N PHE A 67 1.05 13.42 -7.90
CA PHE A 67 0.04 12.48 -7.42
C PHE A 67 -0.70 13.04 -6.20
N LEU A 68 0.04 13.50 -5.18
CA LEU A 68 -0.54 14.07 -3.96
C LEU A 68 -1.32 15.36 -4.19
N GLY A 69 -1.02 16.11 -5.25
CA GLY A 69 -1.78 17.28 -5.67
C GLY A 69 -3.17 16.95 -6.23
N THR A 70 -3.44 15.69 -6.59
CA THR A 70 -4.65 15.26 -7.31
C THR A 70 -5.51 14.24 -6.55
N VAL A 71 -4.94 13.55 -5.56
CA VAL A 71 -5.68 12.65 -4.67
C VAL A 71 -6.29 13.38 -3.46
N ARG A 72 -7.26 12.73 -2.83
CA ARG A 72 -7.94 13.24 -1.65
C ARG A 72 -7.25 12.76 -0.36
N GLU A 73 -7.53 13.45 0.73
CA GLU A 73 -7.07 13.06 2.07
C GLU A 73 -8.21 12.46 2.89
N VAL A 74 -7.86 11.52 3.77
CA VAL A 74 -8.76 11.04 4.82
C VAL A 74 -9.07 12.21 5.77
N ASN A 75 -10.34 12.58 5.84
CA ASN A 75 -10.82 13.67 6.71
C ASN A 75 -11.97 13.26 7.64
N ASP A 76 -12.48 12.03 7.50
CA ASP A 76 -13.54 11.48 8.36
C ASP A 76 -13.12 10.06 8.77
N TYR A 77 -13.21 9.79 10.08
CA TYR A 77 -12.85 8.52 10.69
C TYR A 77 -13.65 8.31 11.98
N SER A 78 -13.72 7.06 12.44
CA SER A 78 -14.33 6.74 13.73
C SER A 78 -13.39 7.10 14.88
N TYR A 79 -13.76 8.11 15.69
CA TYR A 79 -13.02 8.42 16.93
C TYR A 79 -12.96 7.23 17.89
N GLN A 80 -14.03 6.43 17.96
CA GLN A 80 -14.06 5.25 18.81
C GLN A 80 -13.03 4.18 18.37
N ASP A 81 -12.91 3.93 17.06
CA ASP A 81 -11.92 2.98 16.55
C ASP A 81 -10.50 3.55 16.68
N HIS A 82 -10.37 4.86 16.47
CA HIS A 82 -9.09 5.56 16.61
C HIS A 82 -8.56 5.47 18.04
N ASP A 83 -9.37 5.87 19.02
CA ASP A 83 -9.03 5.82 20.45
C ASP A 83 -8.73 4.38 20.89
N LEU A 84 -9.50 3.40 20.40
CA LEU A 84 -9.24 2.00 20.68
C LEU A 84 -7.86 1.58 20.18
N LEU A 85 -7.57 1.81 18.90
CA LEU A 85 -6.31 1.41 18.27
C LEU A 85 -5.10 2.14 18.91
N GLU A 86 -5.25 3.40 19.27
CA GLU A 86 -4.23 4.19 19.97
C GLU A 86 -4.02 3.73 21.43
N SER A 87 -5.05 3.14 22.05
CA SER A 87 -4.98 2.62 23.43
C SER A 87 -4.43 1.19 23.53
N LEU A 88 -4.19 0.52 22.41
CA LEU A 88 -3.62 -0.83 22.42
C LEU A 88 -2.22 -0.80 23.04
N ASP A 89 -1.84 -1.92 23.64
CA ASP A 89 -0.50 -2.09 24.23
C ASP A 89 0.58 -1.84 23.17
N ASP A 90 1.70 -1.23 23.55
CA ASP A 90 2.82 -0.90 22.64
C ASP A 90 3.38 -2.15 21.90
N SER A 91 3.13 -3.36 22.42
CA SER A 91 3.45 -4.62 21.71
C SER A 91 2.60 -4.86 20.46
N VAL A 92 1.46 -4.18 20.33
CA VAL A 92 0.61 -4.13 19.14
C VAL A 92 1.16 -3.06 18.21
N GLU A 93 2.06 -3.45 17.33
CA GLU A 93 2.71 -2.56 16.35
C GLU A 93 1.71 -2.06 15.28
N ILE A 94 0.94 -1.01 15.57
CA ILE A 94 0.11 -0.26 14.62
C ILE A 94 0.54 1.20 14.66
N ASP A 95 1.05 1.73 13.55
CA ASP A 95 1.49 3.13 13.51
C ASP A 95 0.34 4.12 13.37
N ALA A 96 0.60 5.39 13.69
CA ALA A 96 -0.42 6.44 13.66
C ALA A 96 -1.06 6.65 12.27
N GLY A 97 -0.36 6.34 11.18
CA GLY A 97 -0.93 6.40 9.83
C GLY A 97 -1.94 5.29 9.62
N GLU A 98 -1.59 4.06 10.00
CA GLU A 98 -2.46 2.90 9.92
C GLU A 98 -3.68 3.02 10.85
N ILE A 99 -3.52 3.61 12.04
CA ILE A 99 -4.64 3.94 12.93
C ILE A 99 -5.68 4.81 12.20
N VAL A 100 -5.22 5.87 11.51
CA VAL A 100 -6.11 6.76 10.75
C VAL A 100 -6.83 6.01 9.63
N LEU A 101 -6.10 5.17 8.86
CA LEU A 101 -6.69 4.40 7.76
C LEU A 101 -7.73 3.39 8.25
N LEU A 102 -7.37 2.57 9.24
CA LEU A 102 -8.25 1.57 9.83
C LEU A 102 -9.50 2.22 10.42
N SER A 103 -9.36 3.35 11.09
CA SER A 103 -10.49 4.10 11.67
C SER A 103 -11.38 4.73 10.59
N ALA A 104 -10.81 5.15 9.46
CA ALA A 104 -11.55 5.70 8.33
C ALA A 104 -12.43 4.65 7.64
N THR A 105 -12.03 3.38 7.64
CA THR A 105 -12.85 2.30 7.05
C THR A 105 -14.25 2.19 7.67
N ALA A 106 -14.44 2.66 8.90
CA ALA A 106 -15.74 2.73 9.58
C ALA A 106 -16.76 3.65 8.88
N LYS A 107 -16.26 4.63 8.11
CA LYS A 107 -17.06 5.68 7.47
C LYS A 107 -17.31 5.40 6.00
N LEU A 108 -16.79 4.29 5.48
CA LEU A 108 -16.81 3.96 4.05
C LEU A 108 -17.62 2.69 3.81
N GLY A 109 -18.60 2.76 2.92
CA GLY A 109 -19.42 1.60 2.56
C GLY A 109 -18.70 0.62 1.64
N ASP A 110 -18.05 1.14 0.59
CA ASP A 110 -17.36 0.37 -0.45
C ASP A 110 -15.93 0.88 -0.64
N TYR A 111 -14.95 0.06 -0.26
CA TYR A 111 -13.55 0.45 -0.24
C TYR A 111 -12.59 -0.74 -0.36
N LEU A 112 -11.36 -0.44 -0.76
CA LEU A 112 -10.19 -1.29 -0.61
C LEU A 112 -9.12 -0.56 0.21
N LEU A 113 -8.49 -1.27 1.14
CA LEU A 113 -7.38 -0.80 1.97
C LEU A 113 -6.07 -1.33 1.40
N LEU A 114 -5.27 -0.44 0.82
CA LEU A 114 -3.97 -0.74 0.25
C LEU A 114 -2.89 -0.49 1.31
N THR A 115 -2.26 -1.54 1.80
CA THR A 115 -1.17 -1.44 2.80
C THR A 115 -0.07 -2.47 2.53
N GLY A 116 1.17 -2.06 2.80
CA GLY A 116 2.32 -2.95 2.79
C GLY A 116 2.67 -3.48 4.19
N ASP A 117 2.00 -2.98 5.23
CA ASP A 117 2.36 -3.28 6.61
C ASP A 117 1.75 -4.59 7.11
N LYS A 118 2.49 -5.67 6.89
CA LYS A 118 2.14 -7.01 7.37
C LYS A 118 2.06 -7.07 8.90
N ARG A 119 2.78 -6.20 9.62
CA ARG A 119 2.78 -6.20 11.09
C ARG A 119 1.48 -5.61 11.62
N CYS A 120 1.03 -4.50 11.05
CA CYS A 120 -0.30 -3.94 11.32
C CYS A 120 -1.41 -4.97 11.02
N LEU A 121 -1.40 -5.59 9.83
CA LEU A 121 -2.40 -6.59 9.44
C LEU A 121 -2.43 -7.79 10.40
N LYS A 122 -1.25 -8.28 10.80
CA LYS A 122 -1.13 -9.38 11.77
C LYS A 122 -1.67 -8.98 13.13
N ALA A 123 -1.37 -7.77 13.59
CA ALA A 123 -1.84 -7.25 14.86
C ALA A 123 -3.37 -7.17 14.89
N VAL A 124 -3.98 -6.55 13.87
CA VAL A 124 -5.44 -6.46 13.73
C VAL A 124 -6.09 -7.84 13.64
N ALA A 125 -5.51 -8.77 12.87
CA ALA A 125 -6.04 -10.12 12.72
C ALA A 125 -5.93 -10.99 13.98
N SER A 126 -5.02 -10.66 14.90
CA SER A 126 -4.70 -11.49 16.07
C SER A 126 -5.19 -10.91 17.41
N CYS A 127 -5.47 -9.60 17.48
CA CYS A 127 -5.90 -8.89 18.68
C CYS A 127 -7.42 -9.02 18.86
N PRO A 128 -7.90 -9.64 19.97
CA PRO A 128 -9.34 -9.78 20.24
C PRO A 128 -10.09 -8.45 20.27
N GLU A 129 -9.47 -7.40 20.79
CA GLU A 129 -10.03 -6.05 20.85
C GLU A 129 -10.27 -5.46 19.45
N CYS A 130 -9.50 -5.92 18.45
CA CYS A 130 -9.63 -5.50 17.06
C CYS A 130 -10.62 -6.36 16.24
N GLU A 131 -11.33 -7.32 16.85
CA GLU A 131 -12.13 -8.29 16.10
C GLU A 131 -13.16 -7.63 15.16
N HIS A 132 -13.81 -6.54 15.59
CA HIS A 132 -14.78 -5.84 14.73
C HIS A 132 -14.11 -5.12 13.56
N ILE A 133 -12.90 -4.57 13.75
CA ILE A 133 -12.10 -3.95 12.69
C ILE A 133 -11.63 -5.02 11.70
N ALA A 134 -11.10 -6.14 12.21
CA ALA A 134 -10.66 -7.27 11.40
C ALA A 134 -11.80 -7.84 10.54
N LYS A 135 -13.00 -8.02 11.13
CA LYS A 135 -14.20 -8.44 10.38
C LYS A 135 -14.61 -7.43 9.33
N ARG A 136 -14.52 -6.12 9.62
CA ARG A 136 -14.88 -5.05 8.69
C ARG A 136 -13.97 -5.01 7.46
N ILE A 137 -12.65 -5.15 7.66
CA ILE A 137 -11.67 -5.08 6.56
C ILE A 137 -11.43 -6.43 5.87
N ARG A 138 -12.04 -7.51 6.37
CA ARG A 138 -11.93 -8.85 5.80
C ARG A 138 -12.32 -8.86 4.31
N GLY A 139 -11.44 -9.39 3.47
CA GLY A 139 -11.67 -9.44 2.02
C GLY A 139 -11.54 -8.09 1.31
N ARG A 140 -11.06 -7.05 2.01
CA ARG A 140 -10.94 -5.68 1.49
C ARG A 140 -9.53 -5.13 1.55
N VAL A 141 -8.57 -5.91 2.03
CA VAL A 141 -7.16 -5.49 2.07
C VAL A 141 -6.47 -5.91 0.78
N VAL A 142 -5.65 -5.04 0.24
CA VAL A 142 -4.79 -5.30 -0.91
C VAL A 142 -3.36 -5.06 -0.46
N CYS A 143 -2.55 -6.13 -0.43
CA CYS A 143 -1.14 -5.98 -0.12
C CYS A 143 -0.34 -5.50 -1.33
N PHE A 144 0.89 -5.01 -1.11
CA PHE A 144 1.74 -4.53 -2.19
C PHE A 144 1.96 -5.57 -3.29
N GLU A 145 2.16 -6.82 -2.91
CA GLU A 145 2.39 -7.93 -3.84
C GLU A 145 1.16 -8.21 -4.71
N GLN A 146 -0.06 -8.08 -4.18
CA GLN A 146 -1.30 -8.17 -4.98
C GLN A 146 -1.37 -7.03 -6.00
N ILE A 147 -0.99 -5.80 -5.62
CA ILE A 147 -0.95 -4.66 -6.55
C ILE A 147 -0.03 -4.97 -7.73
N ILE A 148 1.19 -5.44 -7.45
CA ILE A 148 2.17 -5.73 -8.51
C ILE A 148 1.68 -6.86 -9.43
N LEU A 149 1.11 -7.93 -8.88
CA LEU A 149 0.54 -9.01 -9.68
C LEU A 149 -0.59 -8.52 -10.59
N ARG A 150 -1.51 -7.68 -10.08
CA ARG A 150 -2.56 -7.08 -10.91
C ARG A 150 -2.04 -6.23 -12.04
N ILE A 151 -1.01 -5.43 -11.78
CA ILE A 151 -0.38 -4.63 -12.83
C ILE A 151 0.25 -5.56 -13.88
N ILE A 152 0.87 -6.67 -13.47
CA ILE A 152 1.40 -7.67 -14.41
C ILE A 152 0.29 -8.28 -15.27
N ASP A 153 -0.88 -8.55 -14.69
CA ASP A 153 -2.02 -9.12 -15.43
C ASP A 153 -2.61 -8.15 -16.45
N VAL A 154 -2.62 -6.84 -16.15
CA VAL A 154 -3.20 -5.81 -17.02
C VAL A 154 -2.21 -5.28 -18.05
N ASP A 155 -0.98 -4.95 -17.63
CA ASP A 155 0.02 -4.27 -18.47
C ASP A 155 1.05 -5.25 -19.07
N GLY A 156 1.13 -6.46 -18.53
CA GLY A 156 2.09 -7.48 -18.93
C GLY A 156 3.41 -7.42 -18.14
N TYR A 157 4.00 -8.60 -17.93
CA TYR A 157 5.23 -8.76 -17.14
C TYR A 157 6.40 -7.90 -17.62
N ASP A 158 6.64 -7.86 -18.93
CA ASP A 158 7.79 -7.14 -19.49
C ASP A 158 7.69 -5.62 -19.27
N ALA A 159 6.47 -5.06 -19.26
CA ALA A 159 6.24 -3.65 -18.97
C ALA A 159 6.59 -3.31 -17.52
N VAL A 160 6.11 -4.12 -16.57
CA VAL A 160 6.43 -3.97 -15.14
C VAL A 160 7.92 -4.16 -14.89
N LYS A 161 8.51 -5.20 -15.49
CA LYS A 161 9.94 -5.50 -15.38
C LYS A 161 10.82 -4.36 -15.86
N ALA A 162 10.46 -3.72 -16.99
CA ALA A 162 11.20 -2.59 -17.54
C ALA A 162 11.20 -1.37 -16.62
N LYS A 163 10.14 -1.17 -15.82
CA LYS A 163 10.03 -0.10 -14.83
C LYS A 163 10.73 -0.43 -13.50
N VAL A 164 10.61 -1.66 -13.02
CA VAL A 164 11.12 -2.07 -11.70
C VAL A 164 12.64 -2.30 -11.69
N ILE A 165 13.20 -2.97 -12.70
CA ILE A 165 14.64 -3.34 -12.69
C ILE A 165 15.58 -2.12 -12.54
N PRO A 166 15.39 -1.00 -13.27
CA PRO A 166 16.29 0.15 -13.15
C PRO A 166 16.37 0.73 -11.74
N VAL A 167 15.28 0.62 -10.97
CA VAL A 167 15.15 1.18 -9.62
C VAL A 167 15.16 0.11 -8.52
N LEU A 168 15.52 -1.14 -8.85
CA LEU A 168 15.43 -2.28 -7.94
C LEU A 168 16.16 -2.05 -6.61
N HIS A 169 17.29 -1.34 -6.64
CA HIS A 169 18.08 -1.00 -5.46
C HIS A 169 17.35 -0.10 -4.45
N ALA A 170 16.37 0.68 -4.91
CA ALA A 170 15.53 1.56 -4.10
C ALA A 170 14.18 0.91 -3.74
N CYS A 171 13.87 -0.26 -4.32
CA CYS A 171 12.65 -0.99 -4.04
C CYS A 171 12.68 -1.70 -2.68
N ASP A 172 11.51 -2.14 -2.25
CA ASP A 172 11.33 -2.85 -1.00
C ASP A 172 11.91 -4.28 -1.05
N THR A 173 11.86 -4.99 0.07
CA THR A 173 12.41 -6.35 0.14
C THR A 173 11.66 -7.33 -0.76
N ALA A 174 10.34 -7.22 -0.89
CA ALA A 174 9.57 -8.15 -1.72
C ALA A 174 9.92 -8.01 -3.20
N LEU A 175 9.95 -6.79 -3.74
CA LEU A 175 10.37 -6.57 -5.13
C LEU A 175 11.83 -6.92 -5.38
N ARG A 176 12.73 -6.61 -4.44
CA ARG A 176 14.15 -7.02 -4.54
C ARG A 176 14.32 -8.53 -4.58
N ALA A 177 13.49 -9.28 -3.87
CA ALA A 177 13.49 -10.73 -3.93
C ALA A 177 12.91 -11.23 -5.28
N ALA A 178 11.73 -10.76 -5.65
CA ALA A 178 11.02 -11.22 -6.85
C ALA A 178 11.74 -10.90 -8.16
N PHE A 179 12.35 -9.72 -8.27
CA PHE A 179 13.10 -9.27 -9.44
C PHE A 179 14.63 -9.36 -9.23
N GLY A 180 15.10 -10.06 -8.19
CA GLY A 180 16.51 -10.07 -7.78
C GLY A 180 17.50 -10.60 -8.82
N SER A 181 17.04 -11.40 -9.77
CA SER A 181 17.83 -11.83 -10.93
C SER A 181 17.97 -10.78 -12.04
N GLY A 182 17.45 -9.57 -11.82
CA GLY A 182 17.49 -8.45 -12.76
C GLY A 182 16.91 -8.84 -14.11
N MET A 183 17.67 -8.60 -15.19
CA MET A 183 17.21 -8.91 -16.55
C MET A 183 16.93 -10.40 -16.77
N HIS A 184 17.45 -11.30 -15.93
CA HIS A 184 17.17 -12.72 -15.99
C HIS A 184 15.94 -13.15 -15.18
N ALA A 185 15.26 -12.23 -14.48
CA ALA A 185 13.98 -12.52 -13.85
C ALA A 185 12.96 -12.96 -14.89
N THR A 186 12.18 -14.00 -14.57
CA THR A 186 11.14 -14.56 -15.45
C THR A 186 9.77 -14.32 -14.83
N GLN A 187 8.72 -14.30 -15.65
CA GLN A 187 7.37 -14.08 -15.13
C GLN A 187 7.01 -15.12 -14.06
N SER A 188 7.29 -16.40 -14.31
CA SER A 188 7.04 -17.48 -13.35
C SER A 188 7.74 -17.22 -12.01
N ASN A 189 9.06 -17.00 -12.01
CA ASN A 189 9.79 -16.87 -10.75
C ASN A 189 9.38 -15.63 -9.95
N THR A 190 9.02 -14.54 -10.65
CA THR A 190 8.56 -13.31 -10.03
C THR A 190 7.18 -13.53 -9.42
N CYS A 191 6.25 -14.11 -10.18
CA CYS A 191 4.89 -14.36 -9.71
C CYS A 191 4.88 -15.34 -8.53
N ASP A 192 5.66 -16.43 -8.61
CA ASP A 192 5.77 -17.42 -7.53
C ASP A 192 6.29 -16.78 -6.23
N CYS A 193 7.29 -15.89 -6.34
CA CYS A 193 7.83 -15.16 -5.19
C CYS A 193 6.83 -14.17 -4.59
N LEU A 194 6.11 -13.41 -5.41
CA LEU A 194 5.07 -12.49 -4.92
C LEU A 194 3.91 -13.26 -4.27
N GLN A 195 3.52 -14.39 -4.85
CA GLN A 195 2.49 -15.27 -4.30
C GLN A 195 2.91 -15.88 -2.96
N SER A 196 4.20 -16.19 -2.74
CA SER A 196 4.65 -16.70 -1.44
C SER A 196 4.46 -15.66 -0.32
N TYR A 197 4.73 -14.38 -0.61
CA TYR A 197 4.48 -13.29 0.34
C TYR A 197 3.00 -13.06 0.64
N ILE A 198 2.12 -13.27 -0.35
CA ILE A 198 0.66 -13.24 -0.16
C ILE A 198 0.20 -14.40 0.71
N ALA A 199 0.73 -15.60 0.48
CA ALA A 199 0.39 -16.79 1.24
C ALA A 199 0.74 -16.65 2.74
N GLU A 200 1.85 -15.97 3.06
CA GLU A 200 2.21 -15.63 4.45
C GLU A 200 1.14 -14.78 5.15
N ILE A 201 0.56 -13.79 4.46
CA ILE A 201 -0.50 -12.93 5.02
C ILE A 201 -1.82 -13.70 5.14
N ARG A 202 -2.16 -14.51 4.15
CA ARG A 202 -3.38 -15.35 4.19
C ARG A 202 -3.35 -16.39 5.31
N ALA A 203 -2.16 -16.72 5.83
CA ALA A 203 -2.00 -17.63 6.96
C ALA A 203 -2.29 -16.98 8.34
N PHE A 204 -2.66 -15.69 8.39
CA PHE A 204 -3.09 -15.04 9.63
C PHE A 204 -4.40 -15.63 10.15
N PRO A 205 -4.75 -15.42 11.44
CA PRO A 205 -5.97 -16.00 12.03
C PRO A 205 -7.26 -15.61 11.29
N ILE A 206 -7.27 -14.44 10.66
CA ILE A 206 -8.34 -13.96 9.79
C ILE A 206 -7.70 -13.56 8.47
N ASP A 207 -8.17 -14.14 7.36
CA ASP A 207 -7.74 -13.72 6.01
C ASP A 207 -8.36 -12.36 5.69
N LEU A 208 -7.53 -11.31 5.74
CA LEU A 208 -7.94 -9.93 5.48
C LEU A 208 -7.89 -9.58 3.99
N LEU A 209 -7.13 -10.34 3.20
CA LEU A 209 -6.85 -9.98 1.81
C LEU A 209 -8.08 -10.17 0.93
N MET A 210 -8.22 -9.31 -0.07
CA MET A 210 -9.21 -9.50 -1.12
C MET A 210 -8.96 -10.80 -1.90
N ASP A 211 -10.02 -11.37 -2.46
CA ASP A 211 -9.91 -12.54 -3.31
C ASP A 211 -9.22 -12.20 -4.64
N GLY A 212 -8.35 -13.09 -5.10
CA GLY A 212 -7.59 -12.94 -6.34
C GLY A 212 -6.40 -11.98 -6.27
N HIS A 213 -5.73 -11.87 -7.42
CA HIS A 213 -5.04 -10.70 -7.92
C HIS A 213 -5.68 -10.50 -9.29
#